data_AF-A0A7T5RIS4-F1
#
_entry.id   AF-A0A7T5RIS4-F1
#
_cell.length_a   1.000
_cell.length_b   1.000
_cell.length_c   1.000
_cell.angle_alpha   90.00
_cell.angle_beta   90.00
_cell.angle_gamma   90.00
#
_symmetry.space_group_name_H-M   'P 1'
#
loop_
_entity.id
_entity.type
_entity.pdbx_description
1 polymer ?
#
loop_
_entity_poly.entity_id
_entity_poly.type
_entity_poly.pdbx_seq_one_letter_code
_entity_poly.pdbx_strand_id
1 'polypeptide(L)'
;MRDTLVIDIETKKSFAEVGGEKNIRELGISVAGVYSYAKDAFFAFEEQELPKLEDLLSDTGHIIGFNINHFDIPVMEPYLDGVSFAKFAVTDMFEDAVNFLGHRVGLDGLAKATLGSGKTGHGLEALEWFKQGRIEEVKKYCLDDVRLTRDLYEYGKKHDHLLFESFIDGKIHSIPVSWGKEIKKPILQILEEAFDSRQRLSIEYVSSEDSDGLGFKKARLIDVYKIKPNGEIEAYCHLRQGLRNFRINRILKAEPTSDSYSVPQDFQHTLFT
;
A
#
# COMPACT_ATOMS: atom_id res chain seq x y z
N MET A 1 21.24 -11.16 3.47
CA MET A 1 19.80 -10.89 3.28
C MET A 1 19.69 -10.27 1.91
N ARG A 2 18.78 -10.74 1.04
CA ARG A 2 18.60 -10.12 -0.28
C ARG A 2 18.11 -8.69 -0.11
N ASP A 3 18.48 -7.82 -1.05
CA ASP A 3 18.12 -6.40 -0.99
C ASP A 3 16.61 -6.18 -1.16
N THR A 4 16.15 -5.01 -0.70
CA THR A 4 14.84 -4.45 -1.01
C THR A 4 15.07 -3.21 -1.86
N LEU A 5 14.39 -3.10 -2.99
CA LEU A 5 14.49 -1.95 -3.88
C LEU A 5 13.17 -1.18 -3.94
N VAL A 6 13.25 0.14 -3.97
CA VAL A 6 12.14 1.00 -4.40
C VAL A 6 12.42 1.46 -5.83
N ILE A 7 11.48 1.27 -6.74
CA ILE A 7 11.67 1.52 -8.17
C ILE A 7 10.54 2.39 -8.71
N ASP A 8 10.92 3.30 -9.59
CA ASP A 8 10.04 4.09 -10.46
C ASP A 8 10.75 4.26 -11.82
N ILE A 9 9.99 4.37 -12.92
CA ILE A 9 10.55 4.62 -14.25
C ILE A 9 9.87 5.80 -14.96
N GLU A 10 10.64 6.42 -15.83
CA GLU A 10 10.16 7.35 -16.84
C GLU A 10 10.30 6.77 -18.23
N THR A 11 9.36 7.08 -19.12
CA THR A 11 9.31 6.49 -20.46
C THR A 11 9.88 7.40 -21.54
N LYS A 12 10.21 6.81 -22.70
CA LYS A 12 10.64 7.54 -23.90
C LYS A 12 9.49 7.99 -24.78
N LYS A 13 8.38 7.25 -24.73
CA LYS A 13 7.19 7.44 -25.55
C LYS A 13 5.95 7.54 -24.67
N SER A 14 4.94 8.25 -25.18
CA SER A 14 3.58 8.22 -24.64
C SER A 14 2.82 6.97 -25.10
N PHE A 15 1.72 6.65 -24.43
CA PHE A 15 0.77 5.64 -24.90
C PHE A 15 0.23 5.95 -26.31
N ALA A 16 0.04 7.23 -26.65
CA ALA A 16 -0.42 7.61 -27.99
C ALA A 16 0.59 7.22 -29.08
N GLU A 17 1.88 7.39 -28.80
CA GLU A 17 2.97 7.06 -29.74
C GLU A 17 3.13 5.56 -29.97
N VAL A 18 2.76 4.72 -29.01
CA VAL A 18 2.82 3.25 -29.13
C VAL A 18 1.47 2.62 -29.50
N GLY A 19 0.41 3.41 -29.69
CA GLY A 19 -0.91 2.87 -30.07
C GLY A 19 -1.73 2.29 -28.90
N GLY A 20 -1.51 2.77 -27.68
CA GLY A 20 -2.32 2.53 -26.49
C GLY A 20 -1.68 1.59 -25.45
N GLU A 21 -2.34 1.42 -24.31
CA GLU A 21 -1.86 0.65 -23.14
C GLU A 21 -1.53 -0.81 -23.46
N LYS A 22 -2.18 -1.42 -24.45
CA LYS A 22 -1.88 -2.78 -24.91
C LYS A 22 -0.42 -2.97 -25.37
N ASN A 23 0.25 -1.88 -25.74
CA ASN A 23 1.63 -1.85 -26.24
C ASN A 23 2.58 -1.27 -25.19
N ILE A 24 2.27 -1.42 -23.89
CA ILE A 24 3.06 -0.87 -22.78
C ILE A 24 4.56 -1.19 -22.86
N ARG A 25 4.91 -2.38 -23.35
CA ARG A 25 6.31 -2.83 -23.54
C ARG A 25 7.09 -1.99 -24.57
N GLU A 26 6.40 -1.26 -25.43
CA GLU A 26 7.01 -0.45 -26.49
C GLU A 26 7.34 0.99 -26.05
N LEU A 27 6.91 1.39 -24.84
CA LEU A 27 7.11 2.74 -24.31
C LEU A 27 8.59 3.10 -24.19
N GLY A 28 9.41 2.11 -23.86
CA GLY A 28 10.84 2.24 -23.60
C GLY A 28 11.16 3.09 -22.37
N ILE A 29 12.34 2.89 -21.79
CA ILE A 29 12.76 3.56 -20.54
C ILE A 29 13.68 4.73 -20.87
N SER A 30 13.33 5.95 -20.43
CA SER A 30 14.25 7.09 -20.46
C SER A 30 15.17 7.08 -19.23
N VAL A 31 14.58 6.91 -18.05
CA VAL A 31 15.30 6.76 -16.78
C VAL A 31 14.61 5.74 -15.89
N ALA A 32 15.38 4.89 -15.23
CA ALA A 32 14.93 4.08 -14.09
C ALA A 32 15.56 4.61 -12.80
N GLY A 33 14.73 5.06 -11.87
CA GLY A 33 15.12 5.49 -10.54
C GLY A 33 15.02 4.34 -9.55
N VAL A 34 16.03 4.20 -8.68
CA VAL A 34 16.08 3.14 -7.67
C VAL A 34 16.58 3.68 -6.35
N TYR A 35 15.97 3.23 -5.26
CA TYR A 35 16.57 3.28 -3.93
C TYR A 35 16.86 1.86 -3.44
N SER A 36 18.10 1.61 -3.01
CA SER A 36 18.52 0.33 -2.43
C SER A 36 18.61 0.45 -0.92
N TYR A 37 17.89 -0.41 -0.19
CA TYR A 37 17.98 -0.46 1.27
C TYR A 37 19.33 -1.01 1.75
N ALA A 38 19.91 -1.99 1.05
CA ALA A 38 21.20 -2.55 1.43
C ALA A 38 22.36 -1.56 1.24
N LYS A 39 22.25 -0.65 0.27
CA LYS A 39 23.28 0.37 0.00
C LYS A 39 22.97 1.74 0.61
N ASP A 40 21.76 1.95 1.14
CA ASP A 40 21.25 3.24 1.63
C ASP A 40 21.50 4.38 0.62
N ALA A 41 21.19 4.11 -0.65
CA ALA A 41 21.55 5.00 -1.75
C ALA A 41 20.53 5.00 -2.88
N PHE A 42 20.44 6.16 -3.53
CA PHE A 42 19.66 6.38 -4.75
C PHE A 42 20.54 6.20 -5.98
N PHE A 43 19.97 5.61 -7.02
CA PHE A 43 20.59 5.39 -8.32
C PHE A 43 19.60 5.80 -9.42
N ALA A 44 20.09 6.45 -10.47
CA ALA A 44 19.32 6.69 -11.68
C ALA A 44 20.09 6.09 -12.85
N PHE A 45 19.41 5.25 -13.63
CA PHE A 45 19.98 4.57 -14.79
C PHE A 45 19.28 5.06 -16.05
N GLU A 46 20.05 5.57 -17.01
CA GLU A 46 19.54 5.75 -18.36
C GLU A 46 19.44 4.38 -19.08
N GLU A 47 18.76 4.34 -20.22
CA GLU A 47 18.53 3.09 -20.95
C GLU A 47 19.82 2.27 -21.20
N GLN A 48 20.91 2.93 -21.60
CA GLN A 48 22.21 2.29 -21.84
C GLN A 48 22.87 1.74 -20.57
N GLU A 49 22.39 2.13 -19.39
CA GLU A 49 22.89 1.70 -18.09
C GLU A 49 22.01 0.64 -17.43
N LEU A 50 20.90 0.23 -18.05
CA LEU A 50 20.01 -0.81 -17.53
C LEU A 50 20.69 -2.17 -17.24
N PRO A 51 21.80 -2.57 -17.90
CA PRO A 51 22.56 -3.74 -17.43
C PRO A 51 23.04 -3.63 -15.97
N LYS A 52 23.34 -2.41 -15.48
CA LYS A 52 23.70 -2.18 -14.07
C LYS A 52 22.49 -2.31 -13.14
N LEU A 53 21.29 -1.97 -13.62
CA LEU A 53 20.05 -2.20 -12.90
C LEU A 53 19.76 -3.71 -12.79
N GLU A 54 19.99 -4.45 -13.86
CA GLU A 54 19.87 -5.92 -13.87
C GLU A 54 20.78 -6.58 -12.82
N ASP A 55 22.04 -6.14 -12.74
CA ASP A 55 22.98 -6.58 -11.71
C ASP A 55 22.44 -6.33 -10.29
N LEU A 56 21.83 -5.16 -10.04
CA LEU A 56 21.24 -4.81 -8.76
C LEU A 56 20.01 -5.68 -8.43
N LEU A 57 19.16 -5.93 -9.43
CA LEU A 57 17.98 -6.79 -9.31
C LEU A 57 18.34 -8.26 -9.04
N SER A 58 19.52 -8.73 -9.47
CA SER A 58 19.95 -10.13 -9.31
C SER A 58 20.07 -10.58 -7.85
N ASP A 59 20.38 -9.66 -6.91
CA ASP A 59 20.45 -9.91 -5.45
C ASP A 59 19.26 -9.30 -4.68
N THR A 60 18.15 -9.01 -5.38
CA THR A 60 16.95 -8.42 -4.78
C THR A 60 15.94 -9.51 -4.39
N GLY A 61 15.31 -9.35 -3.22
CA GLY A 61 14.24 -10.24 -2.74
C GLY A 61 12.87 -9.59 -2.76
N HIS A 62 12.82 -8.25 -2.73
CA HIS A 62 11.59 -7.48 -2.62
C HIS A 62 11.70 -6.18 -3.42
N ILE A 63 10.67 -5.89 -4.21
CA ILE A 63 10.55 -4.62 -4.94
C ILE A 63 9.32 -3.87 -4.46
N ILE A 64 9.45 -2.57 -4.32
CA ILE A 64 8.42 -1.63 -3.90
C ILE A 64 8.25 -0.60 -5.01
N GLY A 65 7.02 -0.27 -5.38
CA GLY A 65 6.74 0.80 -6.33
C GLY A 65 5.31 1.29 -6.26
N PHE A 66 4.96 2.19 -7.18
CA PHE A 66 3.64 2.79 -7.27
C PHE A 66 3.02 2.48 -8.64
N ASN A 67 2.04 1.56 -8.68
CA ASN A 67 1.49 0.98 -9.92
C ASN A 67 2.51 0.11 -10.68
N ILE A 68 3.49 -0.41 -9.96
CA ILE A 68 4.64 -1.16 -10.47
C ILE A 68 4.27 -2.47 -11.17
N ASN A 69 3.22 -3.16 -10.70
CA ASN A 69 2.77 -4.42 -11.30
C ASN A 69 2.18 -4.20 -12.69
N HIS A 70 1.46 -3.10 -12.87
CA HIS A 70 0.74 -2.81 -14.11
C HIS A 70 1.52 -1.92 -15.07
N PHE A 71 2.55 -1.21 -14.58
CA PHE A 71 3.30 -0.24 -15.36
C PHE A 71 4.79 -0.57 -15.46
N ASP A 72 5.57 -0.34 -14.40
CA ASP A 72 7.03 -0.37 -14.47
C ASP A 72 7.57 -1.75 -14.82
N ILE A 73 7.07 -2.82 -14.20
CA ILE A 73 7.51 -4.20 -14.47
C ILE A 73 7.30 -4.53 -15.96
N PRO A 74 6.09 -4.40 -16.54
CA PRO A 74 5.89 -4.61 -17.97
C PRO A 74 6.82 -3.80 -18.88
N VAL A 75 7.16 -2.55 -18.52
CA VAL A 75 8.06 -1.71 -19.32
C VAL A 75 9.53 -2.09 -19.16
N MET A 76 9.93 -2.59 -17.98
CA MET A 76 11.30 -3.07 -17.71
C MET A 76 11.57 -4.47 -18.29
N GLU A 77 10.57 -5.35 -18.36
CA GLU A 77 10.71 -6.72 -18.84
C GLU A 77 11.50 -6.88 -20.15
N PRO A 78 11.29 -6.07 -21.21
CA PRO A 78 12.05 -6.18 -22.46
C PRO A 78 13.57 -5.88 -22.35
N TYR A 79 14.00 -5.30 -21.24
CA TYR A 79 15.39 -4.89 -21.02
C TYR A 79 16.18 -5.85 -20.11
N LEU A 80 15.51 -6.81 -19.46
CA LEU A 80 16.07 -7.60 -18.36
C LEU A 80 15.95 -9.10 -18.61
N ASP A 81 16.83 -9.63 -19.48
CA ASP A 81 16.81 -11.02 -19.93
C ASP A 81 17.20 -12.04 -18.83
N GLY A 82 18.01 -11.63 -17.86
CA GLY A 82 18.54 -12.45 -16.76
C GLY A 82 17.67 -12.44 -15.49
N VAL A 83 16.65 -11.58 -15.42
CA VAL A 83 15.81 -11.40 -14.24
C VAL A 83 14.41 -11.95 -14.48
N SER A 84 13.87 -12.66 -13.49
CA SER A 84 12.48 -13.09 -13.50
C SER A 84 11.75 -12.40 -12.35
N PHE A 85 10.82 -11.51 -12.70
CA PHE A 85 10.06 -10.72 -11.72
C PHE A 85 9.21 -11.57 -10.78
N ALA A 86 8.82 -12.79 -11.19
CA ALA A 86 8.10 -13.75 -10.36
C ALA A 86 8.88 -14.20 -9.09
N LYS A 87 10.18 -13.92 -9.01
CA LYS A 87 11.02 -14.27 -7.85
C LYS A 87 10.96 -13.24 -6.72
N PHE A 88 10.47 -12.03 -7.01
CA PHE A 88 10.42 -10.96 -6.03
C PHE A 88 9.10 -11.00 -5.25
N ALA A 89 9.16 -10.72 -3.96
CA ALA A 89 8.00 -10.12 -3.31
C ALA A 89 7.78 -8.74 -3.96
N VAL A 90 6.52 -8.33 -4.15
CA VAL A 90 6.20 -7.00 -4.69
C VAL A 90 5.24 -6.28 -3.75
N THR A 91 5.56 -5.03 -3.42
CA THR A 91 4.62 -4.10 -2.80
C THR A 91 4.25 -3.04 -3.82
N ASP A 92 3.04 -3.14 -4.34
CA ASP A 92 2.46 -2.11 -5.21
C ASP A 92 1.48 -1.26 -4.39
N MET A 93 1.91 -0.05 -4.03
CA MET A 93 1.11 0.82 -3.16
C MET A 93 -0.17 1.31 -3.81
N PHE A 94 -0.14 1.46 -5.13
CA PHE A 94 -1.31 1.89 -5.88
C PHE A 94 -2.37 0.79 -5.84
N GLU A 95 -1.95 -0.45 -6.11
CA GLU A 95 -2.83 -1.62 -6.06
C GLU A 95 -3.42 -1.80 -4.66
N ASP A 96 -2.59 -1.75 -3.61
CA ASP A 96 -3.04 -1.85 -2.21
C ASP A 96 -4.07 -0.77 -1.86
N ALA A 97 -3.80 0.48 -2.25
CA ALA A 97 -4.71 1.59 -2.00
C ALA A 97 -6.03 1.45 -2.78
N VAL A 98 -5.98 1.09 -4.07
CA VAL A 98 -7.16 0.90 -4.92
C VAL A 98 -8.03 -0.26 -4.42
N ASN A 99 -7.42 -1.38 -4.03
CA ASN A 99 -8.12 -2.54 -3.49
C ASN A 99 -8.89 -2.19 -2.21
N PHE A 100 -8.34 -1.30 -1.38
CA PHE A 100 -9.02 -0.84 -0.17
C PHE A 100 -10.10 0.23 -0.46
N LEU A 101 -9.81 1.20 -1.33
CA LEU A 101 -10.64 2.38 -1.55
C LEU A 101 -11.74 2.19 -2.61
N GLY A 102 -11.56 1.25 -3.53
CA GLY A 102 -12.42 1.06 -4.70
C GLY A 102 -12.27 2.15 -5.77
N HIS A 103 -11.29 3.06 -5.64
CA HIS A 103 -11.00 4.11 -6.62
C HIS A 103 -9.51 4.46 -6.62
N ARG A 104 -9.06 5.11 -7.71
CA ARG A 104 -7.66 5.49 -7.92
C ARG A 104 -7.25 6.64 -7.00
N VAL A 105 -6.01 6.59 -6.55
CA VAL A 105 -5.30 7.67 -5.84
C VAL A 105 -3.96 7.91 -6.49
N GLY A 106 -3.48 9.16 -6.47
CA GLY A 106 -2.17 9.53 -7.00
C GLY A 106 -1.10 9.56 -5.91
N LEU A 107 0.16 9.29 -6.30
CA LEU A 107 1.32 9.32 -5.41
C LEU A 107 1.46 10.64 -4.65
N ASP A 108 1.36 11.78 -5.35
CA ASP A 108 1.49 13.11 -4.74
C ASP A 108 0.38 13.39 -3.71
N GLY A 109 -0.86 12.97 -3.99
CA GLY A 109 -1.97 13.12 -3.05
C GLY A 109 -1.77 12.29 -1.78
N LEU A 110 -1.34 11.04 -1.93
CA LEU A 110 -1.00 10.17 -0.80
C LEU A 110 0.19 10.73 0.01
N ALA A 111 1.24 11.18 -0.67
CA ALA A 111 2.42 11.78 -0.04
C ALA A 111 2.06 13.03 0.76
N LYS A 112 1.28 13.95 0.19
CA LYS A 112 0.81 15.17 0.87
C LYS A 112 0.00 14.83 2.11
N ALA A 113 -0.99 13.95 1.98
CA ALA A 113 -1.86 13.58 3.09
C ALA A 113 -1.13 12.80 4.19
N THR A 114 -0.15 11.96 3.85
CA THR A 114 0.54 11.07 4.79
C THR A 114 1.76 11.73 5.42
N LEU A 115 2.61 12.37 4.62
CA LEU A 115 3.92 12.88 5.02
C LEU A 115 3.92 14.39 5.28
N GLY A 116 2.86 15.10 4.88
CA GLY A 116 2.82 16.57 4.88
C GLY A 116 3.74 17.21 3.84
N SER A 117 4.36 16.41 2.98
CA SER A 117 5.24 16.83 1.89
C SER A 117 4.73 16.25 0.57
N GLY A 118 4.59 17.10 -0.46
CA GLY A 118 4.27 16.67 -1.81
C GLY A 118 5.48 16.73 -2.73
N LYS A 119 5.25 16.53 -4.03
CA LYS A 119 6.24 16.74 -5.08
C LYS A 119 6.83 18.15 -4.98
N THR A 120 8.14 18.24 -5.12
CA THR A 120 8.87 19.51 -5.06
C THR A 120 8.77 20.33 -6.35
N GLY A 121 8.28 19.72 -7.42
CA GLY A 121 7.99 20.36 -8.71
C GLY A 121 6.56 20.09 -9.19
N HIS A 122 6.08 20.95 -10.08
CA HIS A 122 4.92 20.62 -10.91
C HIS A 122 5.35 19.56 -11.91
N GLY A 123 4.55 18.51 -12.10
CA GLY A 123 4.77 17.50 -13.14
C GLY A 123 4.75 18.14 -14.53
N LEU A 124 5.87 18.78 -14.89
CA LEU A 124 6.24 19.06 -16.25
C LEU A 124 6.56 17.69 -16.84
N GLU A 125 5.84 17.35 -17.90
CA GLU A 125 5.82 16.05 -18.57
C GLU A 125 7.27 15.53 -18.73
N ALA A 126 7.69 14.55 -17.92
CA ALA A 126 9.05 13.99 -17.98
C ALA A 126 9.39 13.52 -19.40
N LEU A 127 8.37 13.07 -20.13
CA LEU A 127 8.41 12.77 -21.56
C LEU A 127 8.84 13.97 -22.43
N GLU A 128 8.35 15.18 -22.15
CA GLU A 128 8.71 16.40 -22.88
C GLU A 128 10.15 16.83 -22.54
N TRP A 129 10.57 16.73 -21.28
CA TRP A 129 11.97 16.95 -20.92
C TRP A 129 12.90 15.98 -21.64
N PHE A 130 12.53 14.70 -21.70
CA PHE A 130 13.27 13.71 -22.46
C PHE A 130 13.37 14.08 -23.95
N LYS A 131 12.26 14.49 -24.58
CA LYS A 131 12.24 14.97 -25.97
C LYS A 131 13.12 16.20 -26.20
N GLN A 132 13.29 17.05 -25.19
CA GLN A 132 14.17 18.21 -25.21
C GLN A 132 15.64 17.89 -24.87
N GLY A 133 15.99 16.64 -24.57
CA GLY A 133 17.33 16.23 -24.14
C GLY A 133 17.69 16.65 -22.71
N ARG A 134 16.70 17.03 -21.89
CA ARG A 134 16.85 17.51 -20.51
C ARG A 134 16.88 16.34 -19.52
N ILE A 135 17.87 15.46 -19.69
CA ILE A 135 17.92 14.17 -18.99
C ILE A 135 18.11 14.31 -17.47
N GLU A 136 18.82 15.34 -17.02
CA GLU A 136 19.06 15.56 -15.60
C GLU A 136 17.78 15.95 -14.85
N GLU A 137 16.85 16.67 -15.51
CA GLU A 137 15.52 16.94 -14.96
C GLU A 137 14.67 15.67 -14.85
N VAL A 138 14.73 14.78 -15.85
CA VAL A 138 14.05 13.48 -15.82
C VAL A 138 14.59 12.63 -14.66
N LYS A 139 15.92 12.54 -14.51
CA LYS A 139 16.55 11.83 -13.38
C LYS A 139 16.12 12.40 -12.03
N LYS A 140 16.14 13.72 -11.87
CA LYS A 140 15.74 14.36 -10.62
C LYS A 140 14.28 14.09 -10.28
N TYR A 141 13.40 14.11 -11.29
CA TYR A 141 11.98 13.86 -11.11
C TYR A 141 11.70 12.40 -10.72
N CYS A 142 12.25 11.45 -11.46
CA CYS A 142 12.14 10.03 -11.15
C CYS A 142 12.66 9.72 -9.74
N LEU A 143 13.82 10.28 -9.36
CA LEU A 143 14.35 10.09 -8.00
C LEU A 143 13.50 10.75 -6.91
N ASP A 144 12.76 11.83 -7.19
CA ASP A 144 11.79 12.40 -6.23
C ASP A 144 10.61 11.45 -6.03
N ASP A 145 10.11 10.81 -7.10
CA ASP A 145 9.04 9.81 -7.03
C ASP A 145 9.48 8.53 -6.31
N VAL A 146 10.71 8.05 -6.54
CA VAL A 146 11.32 6.96 -5.75
C VAL A 146 11.41 7.34 -4.27
N ARG A 147 11.86 8.57 -3.97
CA ARG A 147 11.97 9.06 -2.59
C ARG A 147 10.62 9.11 -1.91
N LEU A 148 9.60 9.68 -2.56
CA LEU A 148 8.24 9.74 -2.03
C LEU A 148 7.67 8.34 -1.79
N THR A 149 7.86 7.43 -2.73
CA THR A 149 7.44 6.03 -2.60
C THR A 149 8.14 5.37 -1.41
N ARG A 150 9.47 5.50 -1.28
CA ARG A 150 10.23 5.00 -0.12
C ARG A 150 9.69 5.56 1.19
N ASP A 151 9.49 6.87 1.26
CA ASP A 151 9.06 7.55 2.48
C ASP A 151 7.62 7.11 2.89
N LEU A 152 6.74 6.91 1.91
CA LEU A 152 5.42 6.31 2.12
C LEU A 152 5.51 4.86 2.60
N TYR A 153 6.38 4.04 2.00
CA TYR A 153 6.60 2.66 2.44
C TYR A 153 7.02 2.61 3.91
N GLU A 154 8.01 3.39 4.29
CA GLU A 154 8.53 3.44 5.67
C GLU A 154 7.49 3.96 6.65
N TYR A 155 6.69 4.97 6.24
CA TYR A 155 5.54 5.40 7.04
C TYR A 155 4.54 4.25 7.22
N GLY A 156 4.10 3.63 6.13
CA GLY A 156 3.11 2.55 6.16
C GLY A 156 3.57 1.34 6.98
N LYS A 157 4.83 0.94 6.86
CA LYS A 157 5.45 -0.13 7.65
C LYS A 157 5.53 0.19 9.15
N LYS A 158 5.75 1.46 9.50
CA LYS A 158 5.85 1.90 10.90
C LYS A 158 4.48 2.15 11.55
N HIS A 159 3.54 2.70 10.79
CA HIS A 159 2.26 3.22 11.29
C HIS A 159 1.06 2.33 10.93
N ASP A 160 1.24 1.34 10.06
CA ASP A 160 0.24 0.40 9.57
C ASP A 160 -0.95 1.03 8.82
N HIS A 161 -0.73 2.25 8.32
CA HIS A 161 -1.69 2.92 7.47
C HIS A 161 -0.99 3.97 6.61
N LEU A 162 -1.63 4.35 5.51
CA LEU A 162 -1.41 5.60 4.80
C LEU A 162 -2.61 6.53 5.00
N LEU A 163 -2.48 7.78 4.59
CA LEU A 163 -3.53 8.80 4.62
C LEU A 163 -3.82 9.31 3.22
N PHE A 164 -5.08 9.68 2.98
CA PHE A 164 -5.52 10.33 1.76
C PHE A 164 -6.59 11.38 2.09
N GLU A 165 -6.68 12.41 1.25
CA GLU A 165 -7.79 13.36 1.29
C GLU A 165 -8.95 12.84 0.45
N SER A 166 -10.12 12.71 1.08
CA SER A 166 -11.33 12.26 0.42
C SER A 166 -11.94 13.39 -0.39
N PHE A 167 -12.18 13.14 -1.68
CA PHE A 167 -12.87 14.09 -2.56
C PHE A 167 -14.36 14.25 -2.22
N ILE A 168 -14.94 13.37 -1.39
CA ILE A 168 -16.35 13.38 -1.02
C ILE A 168 -16.63 14.42 0.07
N ASP A 169 -15.77 14.49 1.09
CA ASP A 169 -15.97 15.30 2.29
C ASP A 169 -14.80 16.25 2.60
N GLY A 170 -13.72 16.22 1.82
CA GLY A 170 -12.53 17.05 2.01
C GLY A 170 -11.71 16.69 3.26
N LYS A 171 -11.96 15.54 3.87
CA LYS A 171 -11.28 15.11 5.10
C LYS A 171 -10.15 14.14 4.83
N ILE A 172 -9.21 14.08 5.77
CA ILE A 172 -8.17 13.05 5.80
C ILE A 172 -8.74 11.75 6.37
N HIS A 173 -8.64 10.69 5.58
CA HIS A 173 -8.98 9.33 5.98
C HIS A 173 -7.78 8.40 5.84
N SER A 174 -7.81 7.27 6.56
CA SER A 174 -6.74 6.27 6.51
C SER A 174 -7.02 5.10 5.57
N ILE A 175 -5.94 4.53 5.05
CA ILE A 175 -5.87 3.26 4.31
C ILE A 175 -5.00 2.32 5.17
N PRO A 176 -5.56 1.28 5.80
CA PRO A 176 -4.78 0.30 6.55
C PRO A 176 -3.81 -0.44 5.62
N VAL A 177 -2.55 -0.62 6.05
CA VAL A 177 -1.54 -1.40 5.34
C VAL A 177 -0.80 -2.32 6.31
N SER A 178 -0.22 -3.40 5.80
CA SER A 178 0.49 -4.40 6.63
C SER A 178 1.88 -4.75 6.08
N TRP A 179 2.52 -3.78 5.42
CA TRP A 179 3.82 -3.96 4.78
C TRP A 179 4.92 -4.38 5.75
N GLY A 180 5.76 -5.32 5.32
CA GLY A 180 6.87 -5.84 6.13
C GLY A 180 6.45 -6.75 7.29
N LYS A 181 5.19 -7.21 7.32
CA LYS A 181 4.69 -8.12 8.35
C LYS A 181 4.42 -9.52 7.78
N GLU A 182 4.57 -10.51 8.64
CA GLU A 182 4.23 -11.89 8.31
C GLU A 182 2.72 -12.06 8.15
N ILE A 183 2.32 -12.79 7.10
CA ILE A 183 0.95 -13.20 6.88
C ILE A 183 0.59 -14.26 7.92
N LYS A 184 -0.24 -13.87 8.88
CA LYS A 184 -0.80 -14.78 9.89
C LYS A 184 -2.10 -15.42 9.38
N LYS A 185 -2.68 -16.26 10.23
CA LYS A 185 -4.06 -16.76 10.08
C LYS A 185 -5.01 -15.63 9.66
N PRO A 186 -5.88 -15.83 8.65
CA PRO A 186 -6.82 -14.80 8.20
C PRO A 186 -7.65 -14.24 9.36
N ILE A 187 -7.78 -12.92 9.42
CA ILE A 187 -8.53 -12.24 10.48
C ILE A 187 -9.97 -12.75 10.58
N LEU A 188 -10.63 -12.98 9.43
CA LEU A 188 -11.99 -13.52 9.40
C LEU A 188 -12.08 -14.85 10.14
N GLN A 189 -11.11 -15.75 9.94
CA GLN A 189 -11.10 -17.04 10.61
C GLN A 189 -10.92 -16.90 12.13
N ILE A 190 -10.07 -15.97 12.59
CA ILE A 190 -9.90 -15.69 14.02
C ILE A 190 -11.21 -15.14 14.62
N LEU A 191 -11.90 -14.26 13.88
CA LEU A 191 -13.18 -13.69 14.28
C LEU A 191 -14.28 -14.76 14.38
N GLU A 192 -14.37 -15.67 13.40
CA GLU A 192 -15.34 -16.77 13.37
C GLU A 192 -15.13 -17.73 14.55
N GLU A 193 -13.89 -18.15 14.80
CA GLU A 193 -13.58 -19.04 15.93
C GLU A 193 -13.87 -18.40 17.29
N ALA A 194 -13.52 -17.11 17.44
CA ALA A 194 -13.81 -16.37 18.67
C ALA A 194 -15.31 -16.14 18.85
N PHE A 195 -16.04 -15.91 17.74
CA PHE A 195 -17.49 -15.83 17.76
C PHE A 195 -18.10 -17.15 18.24
N ASP A 196 -17.75 -18.28 17.62
CA ASP A 196 -18.32 -19.60 17.94
C ASP A 196 -18.01 -20.03 19.39
N SER A 197 -16.79 -19.77 19.85
CA SER A 197 -16.34 -20.11 21.21
C SER A 197 -16.72 -19.07 22.27
N ARG A 198 -17.35 -17.95 21.88
CA ARG A 198 -17.66 -16.79 22.74
C ARG A 198 -16.44 -16.26 23.50
N GLN A 199 -15.31 -16.21 22.80
CA GLN A 199 -14.04 -15.76 23.32
C GLN A 199 -13.81 -14.28 23.00
N ARG A 200 -13.43 -13.49 24.01
CA ARG A 200 -13.10 -12.08 23.82
C ARG A 200 -11.81 -11.94 23.03
N LEU A 201 -11.77 -10.95 22.14
CA LEU A 201 -10.59 -10.63 21.33
C LEU A 201 -9.95 -9.31 21.75
N SER A 202 -8.62 -9.27 21.70
CA SER A 202 -7.84 -8.04 21.56
C SER A 202 -7.57 -7.81 20.08
N ILE A 203 -7.92 -6.64 19.56
CA ILE A 203 -7.70 -6.27 18.16
C ILE A 203 -6.84 -5.01 18.04
N GLU A 204 -6.00 -4.98 16.99
CA GLU A 204 -5.39 -3.74 16.48
C GLU A 204 -6.23 -3.24 15.31
N TYR A 205 -6.85 -2.07 15.48
CA TYR A 205 -7.80 -1.50 14.52
C TYR A 205 -7.30 -0.15 13.99
N VAL A 206 -7.38 0.06 12.67
CA VAL A 206 -7.09 1.36 12.04
C VAL A 206 -8.40 2.08 11.74
N SER A 207 -8.75 3.10 12.54
CA SER A 207 -9.96 3.90 12.31
C SER A 207 -9.86 4.72 11.03
N SER A 208 -11.00 5.01 10.39
CA SER A 208 -11.03 5.84 9.17
C SER A 208 -10.53 7.24 9.44
N GLU A 209 -11.02 7.85 10.52
CA GLU A 209 -10.66 9.20 10.96
C GLU A 209 -9.96 9.14 12.33
N ASP A 210 -9.15 10.15 12.63
CA ASP A 210 -8.59 10.39 13.97
C ASP A 210 -9.45 11.42 14.74
N SER A 211 -10.70 11.05 15.00
CA SER A 211 -11.67 11.96 15.63
C SER A 211 -11.43 12.26 17.11
N ASP A 212 -10.60 11.46 17.79
CA ASP A 212 -10.26 11.62 19.20
C ASP A 212 -8.83 12.14 19.43
N GLY A 213 -8.06 12.39 18.35
CA GLY A 213 -6.69 12.91 18.42
C GLY A 213 -5.70 11.92 19.05
N LEU A 214 -6.05 10.64 19.11
CA LEU A 214 -5.22 9.56 19.66
C LEU A 214 -4.49 8.76 18.57
N GLY A 215 -4.62 9.18 17.31
CA GLY A 215 -4.12 8.49 16.14
C GLY A 215 -5.11 7.48 15.54
N PHE A 216 -4.80 7.04 14.33
CA PHE A 216 -5.62 6.10 13.57
C PHE A 216 -5.56 4.67 14.12
N LYS A 217 -4.39 4.22 14.59
CA LYS A 217 -4.19 2.86 15.11
C LYS A 217 -4.57 2.76 16.58
N LYS A 218 -5.45 1.80 16.90
CA LYS A 218 -6.16 1.69 18.17
C LYS A 218 -6.24 0.24 18.63
N ALA A 219 -5.82 -0.04 19.86
CA ALA A 219 -6.09 -1.32 20.51
C ALA A 219 -7.52 -1.35 21.07
N ARG A 220 -8.25 -2.46 20.88
CA ARG A 220 -9.62 -2.63 21.40
C ARG A 220 -9.79 -4.04 21.95
N LEU A 221 -10.48 -4.13 23.09
CA LEU A 221 -11.08 -5.38 23.56
C LEU A 221 -12.52 -5.45 23.05
N ILE A 222 -12.85 -6.53 22.35
CA ILE A 222 -14.16 -6.71 21.72
C ILE A 222 -14.74 -8.09 21.97
N ASP A 223 -16.07 -8.12 22.10
CA ASP A 223 -16.88 -9.35 22.15
C ASP A 223 -17.74 -9.40 20.88
N VAL A 224 -17.50 -10.35 19.97
CA VAL A 224 -18.13 -10.40 18.64
C VAL A 224 -19.57 -10.93 18.75
N TYR A 225 -20.57 -10.15 18.34
CA TYR A 225 -21.98 -10.54 18.47
C TYR A 225 -22.60 -10.92 17.12
N LYS A 226 -22.09 -10.38 16.01
CA LYS A 226 -22.52 -10.74 14.66
C LYS A 226 -21.39 -10.51 13.65
N ILE A 227 -21.23 -11.44 12.71
CA ILE A 227 -20.40 -11.26 11.51
C ILE A 227 -21.36 -11.07 10.33
N LYS A 228 -21.21 -9.96 9.60
CA LYS A 228 -22.11 -9.58 8.51
C LYS A 228 -21.48 -9.94 7.16
N PRO A 229 -22.28 -10.33 6.15
CA PRO A 229 -21.77 -10.66 4.80
C PRO A 229 -21.04 -9.52 4.09
N ASN A 230 -21.26 -8.26 4.49
CA ASN A 230 -20.61 -7.08 3.93
C ASN A 230 -19.19 -6.83 4.46
N GLY A 231 -18.61 -7.76 5.23
CA GLY A 231 -17.27 -7.61 5.79
C GLY A 231 -17.21 -6.72 7.04
N GLU A 232 -18.33 -6.55 7.74
CA GLU A 232 -18.39 -5.87 9.03
C GLU A 232 -18.74 -6.84 10.16
N ILE A 233 -18.29 -6.53 11.37
CA ILE A 233 -18.74 -7.19 12.60
C ILE A 233 -19.46 -6.19 13.49
N GLU A 234 -20.49 -6.65 14.18
CA GLU A 234 -21.06 -5.95 15.33
C GLU A 234 -20.47 -6.58 16.59
N ALA A 235 -19.84 -5.77 17.43
CA ALA A 235 -19.15 -6.25 18.62
C ALA A 235 -19.30 -5.26 19.78
N TYR A 236 -19.38 -5.77 21.01
CA TYR A 236 -19.32 -4.94 22.21
C TYR A 236 -17.89 -4.47 22.43
N CYS A 237 -17.69 -3.15 22.46
CA CYS A 237 -16.39 -2.53 22.65
C CYS A 237 -16.21 -2.11 24.11
N HIS A 238 -15.31 -2.76 24.83
CA HIS A 238 -15.10 -2.53 26.26
C HIS A 238 -14.60 -1.12 26.58
N LEU A 239 -13.80 -0.54 25.68
CA LEU A 239 -13.34 0.85 25.84
C LEU A 239 -14.48 1.86 25.70
N ARG A 240 -15.45 1.60 24.82
CA ARG A 240 -16.59 2.50 24.56
C ARG A 240 -17.85 2.11 25.32
N GLN A 241 -17.78 1.02 26.09
CA GLN A 241 -18.87 0.43 26.87
C GLN A 241 -20.18 0.28 26.08
N GLY A 242 -20.08 -0.21 24.83
CA GLY A 242 -21.26 -0.36 23.99
C GLY A 242 -20.98 -1.05 22.65
N LEU A 243 -22.06 -1.42 21.95
CA LEU A 243 -22.01 -2.05 20.63
C LEU A 243 -21.49 -1.09 19.57
N ARG A 244 -20.64 -1.59 18.70
CA ARG A 244 -20.06 -0.85 17.57
C ARG A 244 -19.93 -1.76 16.36
N ASN A 245 -19.95 -1.14 15.18
CA ASN A 245 -19.60 -1.80 13.94
C ASN A 245 -18.10 -1.62 13.68
N PHE A 246 -17.42 -2.71 13.32
CA PHE A 246 -16.03 -2.71 12.89
C PHE A 246 -15.94 -3.31 11.50
N ARG A 247 -15.27 -2.63 10.57
CA ARG A 247 -14.92 -3.21 9.26
C ARG A 247 -13.76 -4.18 9.42
N ILE A 248 -13.92 -5.41 8.94
CA ILE A 248 -12.92 -6.48 9.08
C ILE A 248 -11.60 -6.10 8.39
N ASN A 249 -11.66 -5.47 7.22
CA ASN A 249 -10.49 -4.99 6.48
C ASN A 249 -9.71 -3.84 7.16
N ARG A 250 -10.19 -3.34 8.30
CA ARG A 250 -9.48 -2.35 9.15
C ARG A 250 -8.89 -2.98 10.42
N ILE A 251 -9.06 -4.29 10.63
CA ILE A 251 -8.44 -5.03 11.73
C ILE A 251 -7.10 -5.59 11.22
N LEU A 252 -6.00 -5.10 11.75
CA LEU A 252 -4.64 -5.53 11.39
C LEU A 252 -4.21 -6.81 12.11
N LYS A 253 -4.74 -7.00 13.32
CA LYS A 253 -4.40 -8.10 14.21
C LYS A 253 -5.59 -8.42 15.09
N ALA A 254 -5.83 -9.70 15.35
CA ALA A 254 -6.79 -10.18 16.32
C ALA A 254 -6.16 -11.32 17.12
N GLU A 255 -6.28 -11.26 18.44
CA GLU A 255 -5.75 -12.26 19.37
C GLU A 255 -6.80 -12.62 20.41
N PRO A 256 -7.13 -13.91 20.57
CA PRO A 256 -8.01 -14.34 21.64
C PRO A 256 -7.40 -14.09 23.02
N THR A 257 -8.24 -13.65 23.94
CA THR A 257 -7.88 -13.42 25.34
C THR A 257 -8.26 -14.62 26.21
N SER A 258 -7.89 -14.60 27.49
CA SER A 258 -8.36 -15.58 28.47
C SER A 258 -9.85 -15.43 28.83
N ASP A 259 -10.47 -14.30 28.48
CA ASP A 259 -11.83 -14.00 28.88
C ASP A 259 -12.85 -14.52 27.87
N SER A 260 -14.00 -14.98 28.37
CA SER A 260 -15.19 -15.28 27.58
C SER A 260 -16.32 -14.31 27.90
N TYR A 261 -17.37 -14.30 27.08
CA TYR A 261 -18.54 -13.46 27.28
C TYR A 261 -19.85 -14.21 27.00
N SER A 262 -20.95 -13.65 27.49
CA SER A 262 -22.30 -14.12 27.17
C SER A 262 -22.99 -13.11 26.26
N VAL A 263 -23.65 -13.59 25.21
CA VAL A 263 -24.45 -12.74 24.33
C VAL A 263 -25.78 -12.41 25.03
N PRO A 264 -26.15 -11.13 25.22
CA PRO A 264 -27.45 -10.75 25.78
C PRO A 264 -28.61 -11.38 24.99
N GLN A 265 -29.70 -11.77 25.69
CA GLN A 265 -30.84 -12.46 25.08
C GLN A 265 -31.44 -11.74 23.87
N ASP A 266 -31.45 -10.41 23.88
CA ASP A 266 -31.97 -9.58 22.78
C ASP A 266 -31.20 -9.77 21.45
N PHE A 267 -29.95 -10.24 21.51
CA PHE A 267 -29.10 -10.52 20.34
C PHE A 267 -29.18 -11.97 19.86
N GLN A 268 -29.80 -12.88 20.62
CA GLN A 268 -29.95 -14.28 20.21
C GLN A 268 -30.98 -14.45 19.09
N HIS A 269 -31.94 -13.53 18.94
CA HIS A 269 -33.03 -13.61 17.96
C HIS A 269 -32.64 -13.25 16.52
N THR A 270 -31.45 -12.70 16.27
CA THR A 270 -30.97 -12.30 14.92
C THR A 270 -29.90 -13.23 14.34
N LEU A 271 -29.68 -14.40 14.98
CA LEU A 271 -28.69 -15.41 14.56
C LEU A 271 -29.17 -16.35 13.44
N PHE A 272 -30.45 -16.28 13.05
CA PHE A 272 -31.06 -17.18 12.06
C PHE A 272 -31.87 -16.47 10.96
N THR A 273 -31.64 -15.17 10.73
CA THR A 273 -32.23 -14.39 9.62
C THR A 273 -31.17 -13.63 8.86
#